data_AF-A0A7K5LTL6-F1
#
_entry.id   AF-A0A7K5LTL6-F1
#
_cell.length_a   1.000
_cell.length_b   1.000
_cell.length_c   1.000
_cell.angle_alpha   90.00
_cell.angle_beta   90.00
_cell.angle_gamma   90.00
#
_symmetry.space_group_name_H-M   'P 1'
#
loop_
_entity.id
_entity.type
_entity.pdbx_description
1 polymer ?
#
loop_
_entity_poly.entity_id
_entity_poly.type
_entity_poly.pdbx_seq_one_letter_code
_entity_poly.pdbx_strand_id
1 'polypeptide(L)' 'EGLLSKQKRSRRMKANDRERNRMHHLNSALDALRSVLPTFPDDAKLTKIETLRFAHNYIWALTQSLRLA' A
#
# COMPACT_ATOMS: atom_id res chain seq x y z
N GLU A 1 -13.76 -21.50 -33.89
CA GLU A 1 -12.82 -20.46 -33.42
C GLU A 1 -13.34 -19.58 -32.26
N GLY A 2 -14.63 -19.22 -32.21
CA GLY A 2 -15.18 -18.30 -31.17
C GLY A 2 -15.23 -18.79 -29.71
N LEU A 3 -15.11 -20.08 -29.43
CA LEU A 3 -15.12 -20.62 -28.05
C LEU A 3 -13.74 -20.47 -27.36
N LEU A 4 -12.65 -20.69 -28.11
CA LEU A 4 -11.28 -20.55 -27.61
C LEU A 4 -10.97 -19.08 -27.27
N SER A 5 -11.49 -18.11 -28.05
CA SER A 5 -11.34 -16.69 -27.76
C SER A 5 -12.12 -16.26 -26.50
N LYS A 6 -13.33 -16.80 -26.28
CA LYS A 6 -14.11 -16.61 -25.03
C LYS A 6 -13.37 -17.16 -23.81
N GLN A 7 -12.78 -18.35 -23.91
CA GLN A 7 -12.00 -18.95 -22.83
C GLN A 7 -10.74 -18.13 -22.50
N LYS A 8 -10.01 -17.64 -23.52
CA LYS A 8 -8.86 -16.73 -23.33
C LYS A 8 -9.29 -15.43 -22.62
N ARG A 9 -10.42 -14.82 -23.02
CA ARG A 9 -10.97 -13.62 -22.37
C ARG A 9 -11.34 -13.87 -20.90
N SER A 10 -11.96 -15.01 -20.60
CA SER A 10 -12.30 -15.42 -19.22
C SER A 10 -11.05 -15.58 -18.36
N ARG A 11 -9.99 -16.24 -18.87
CA ARG A 11 -8.71 -16.39 -18.14
C ARG A 11 -8.07 -15.03 -17.85
N ARG A 12 -8.09 -14.10 -18.82
CA ARG A 12 -7.59 -12.73 -18.63
C ARG A 12 -8.38 -11.97 -17.58
N MET A 13 -9.70 -12.04 -17.62
CA MET A 13 -10.58 -11.41 -16.61
C MET A 13 -10.26 -11.93 -15.20
N LYS A 14 -10.19 -13.25 -15.02
CA LYS A 14 -9.80 -13.86 -13.74
C LYS A 14 -8.40 -13.42 -13.26
N ALA A 15 -7.45 -13.22 -14.17
CA ALA A 15 -6.12 -12.73 -13.82
C ALA A 15 -6.15 -11.27 -13.36
N ASN A 16 -6.91 -10.41 -14.06
CA ASN A 16 -7.09 -9.02 -13.69
C ASN A 16 -7.76 -8.87 -12.31
N ASP A 17 -8.79 -9.68 -12.03
CA ASP A 17 -9.47 -9.66 -10.72
C ASP A 17 -8.52 -10.07 -9.59
N ARG A 18 -7.66 -11.06 -9.82
CA ARG A 18 -6.63 -11.44 -8.84
C ARG A 18 -5.64 -10.32 -8.57
N GLU A 19 -5.14 -9.64 -9.60
CA GLU A 19 -4.21 -8.54 -9.40
C GLU A 19 -4.88 -7.34 -8.73
N ARG A 20 -6.15 -7.08 -9.06
CA ARG A 20 -6.95 -6.06 -8.37
C ARG A 20 -7.07 -6.35 -6.88
N ASN A 21 -7.39 -7.59 -6.51
CA ASN A 21 -7.46 -8.00 -5.11
C ASN A 21 -6.09 -7.90 -4.42
N ARG A 22 -5.00 -8.29 -5.09
CA ARG A 22 -3.63 -8.12 -4.58
C ARG A 22 -3.33 -6.65 -4.28
N MET A 23 -3.69 -5.75 -5.19
CA MET A 23 -3.52 -4.31 -5.02
C MET A 23 -4.41 -3.72 -3.92
N HIS A 24 -5.63 -4.24 -3.73
CA HIS A 24 -6.48 -3.86 -2.60
C HIS A 24 -5.81 -4.18 -1.26
N HIS A 25 -5.29 -5.41 -1.09
CA HIS A 25 -4.54 -5.76 0.13
C HIS A 25 -3.32 -4.86 0.36
N LEU A 26 -2.56 -4.56 -0.70
CA LEU A 26 -1.40 -3.67 -0.60
C LEU A 26 -1.79 -2.25 -0.19
N ASN A 27 -2.87 -1.71 -0.76
CA ASN A 27 -3.34 -0.37 -0.40
C ASN A 27 -3.87 -0.34 1.05
N SER A 28 -4.60 -1.38 1.51
CA SER A 28 -5.03 -1.47 2.91
C SER A 28 -3.86 -1.51 3.89
N ALA A 29 -2.78 -2.23 3.56
CA ALA A 29 -1.56 -2.23 4.38
C ALA A 29 -0.88 -0.85 4.41
N LEU A 30 -0.88 -0.13 3.28
CA LEU A 30 -0.34 1.23 3.23
C LEU A 30 -1.19 2.22 4.04
N ASP A 31 -2.52 2.06 4.04
CA ASP A 31 -3.41 2.89 4.86
C ASP A 31 -3.23 2.61 6.35
N ALA A 32 -3.03 1.35 6.75
CA ALA A 32 -2.67 1.00 8.12
C ALA A 32 -1.29 1.57 8.53
N LEU A 33 -0.34 1.66 7.60
CA LEU A 33 0.93 2.35 7.86
C LEU A 33 0.69 3.85 8.06
N ARG A 34 -0.16 4.50 7.27
CA ARG A 34 -0.48 5.93 7.43
C ARG A 34 -1.11 6.23 8.79
N SER A 35 -2.00 5.37 9.29
CA SER A 35 -2.71 5.61 10.55
C SER A 35 -1.82 5.60 11.79
N VAL A 36 -0.58 5.09 11.68
CA VAL A 36 0.38 5.09 12.80
C VAL A 36 1.47 6.14 12.65
N LEU A 37 1.50 6.90 11.55
CA LEU A 37 2.46 7.98 11.35
C LEU A 37 1.93 9.27 12.00
N PRO A 38 2.79 10.05 12.67
CA PRO A 38 2.39 11.32 13.26
C PRO A 38 2.24 12.39 12.16
N THR A 39 1.02 12.65 11.69
CA THR A 39 0.73 13.67 10.67
C THR A 39 0.03 14.89 11.26
N PHE A 40 0.38 16.10 10.81
CA PHE A 40 -0.36 17.33 11.13
C PHE A 40 -0.64 18.13 9.84
N PRO A 41 -1.90 18.53 9.57
CA PRO A 41 -3.12 18.13 10.28
C PRO A 41 -3.38 16.60 10.16
N ASP A 42 -4.20 16.05 11.07
CA ASP A 42 -4.50 14.61 11.17
C ASP A 42 -5.10 14.01 9.87
N ASP A 43 -5.59 14.85 8.97
CA ASP A 43 -6.16 14.49 7.67
C ASP A 43 -5.19 14.64 6.48
N ALA A 44 -3.92 14.96 6.73
CA ALA A 44 -2.92 15.11 5.68
C ALA A 44 -2.70 13.79 4.93
N LYS A 45 -3.25 13.69 3.70
CA LYS A 45 -3.10 12.51 2.85
C LYS A 45 -1.73 12.47 2.18
N LEU A 46 -0.82 11.70 2.77
CA LEU A 46 0.49 11.41 2.18
C LEU A 46 0.37 10.55 0.92
N THR A 47 1.14 10.89 -0.11
CA THR A 47 1.34 10.00 -1.27
C THR A 47 2.04 8.71 -0.85
N LYS A 48 2.08 7.70 -1.74
CA LYS A 48 2.70 6.40 -1.44
C LYS A 48 4.18 6.55 -1.07
N ILE A 49 4.92 7.38 -1.82
CA ILE A 49 6.35 7.59 -1.61
C ILE A 49 6.62 8.38 -0.32
N GLU A 50 5.80 9.39 -0.03
CA GLU A 50 5.91 10.17 1.20
C GLU A 50 5.64 9.30 2.42
N THR A 51 4.62 8.44 2.37
CA THR A 51 4.28 7.50 3.45
C THR A 51 5.48 6.61 3.79
N LEU A 52 6.14 6.04 2.77
CA LEU A 52 7.30 5.16 2.97
C LEU A 52 8.52 5.92 3.53
N ARG A 53 8.81 7.11 2.99
CA ARG A 53 9.91 7.95 3.47
C ARG A 53 9.69 8.39 4.90
N PHE A 54 8.45 8.78 5.24
CA PHE A 54 8.12 9.21 6.60
C PHE A 54 8.20 8.04 7.57
N ALA A 55 7.65 6.86 7.23
CA ALA A 55 7.77 5.68 8.06
C ALA A 55 9.24 5.33 8.40
N HIS A 56 10.13 5.35 7.39
CA HIS A 56 11.56 5.13 7.62
C HIS A 56 12.15 6.15 8.61
N ASN A 57 11.90 7.44 8.38
CA ASN A 57 12.43 8.50 9.23
C ASN A 57 11.87 8.45 10.64
N TYR A 58 10.60 8.05 10.79
CA TYR A 58 9.96 7.91 12.09
C TYR A 58 10.55 6.76 12.91
N ILE A 59 10.76 5.60 12.28
CA ILE A 59 11.49 4.48 12.92
C ILE A 59 12.88 4.92 13.36
N TRP A 60 13.61 5.65 12.51
CA TRP A 60 14.94 6.17 12.84
C TRP A 60 14.89 7.13 14.04
N ALA A 61 13.95 8.09 14.03
CA ALA A 61 13.80 9.07 15.10
C ALA A 61 13.50 8.41 16.45
N LEU A 62 12.54 7.47 16.49
CA LEU A 62 12.22 6.71 17.70
C LEU A 62 13.42 5.90 18.20
N THR A 63 14.18 5.30 17.28
CA THR A 63 15.40 4.56 17.62
C THR A 63 16.45 5.47 18.24
N GLN A 64 16.64 6.69 17.74
CA GLN A 64 17.57 7.65 18.34
C GLN A 64 17.08 8.13 19.72
N SER A 65 15.78 8.42 19.87
CA SER A 65 15.20 8.84 21.15
C SER A 65 15.44 7.80 22.25
N LEU A 66 15.33 6.51 21.94
CA LEU A 66 15.60 5.43 22.89
C LEU A 66 17.09 5.23 23.21
N ARG A 67 18.01 5.67 22.34
CA ARG A 67 19.47 5.58 22.58
C ARG A 67 20.01 6.74 23.40
N LEU A 68 19.32 7.88 23.34
CA LEU A 68 19.69 9.10 24.06
C LEU A 68 19.04 9.18 25.45
N ALA A 69 18.04 8.32 25.71
CA ALA A 69 17.47 8.08 27.03
C ALA A 69 18.33 7.09 27.83
#